data_AF-A0A2E8ERA0-F1
#
_entry.id   AF-A0A2E8ERA0-F1
#
_cell.length_a   1.000
_cell.length_b   1.000
_cell.length_c   1.000
_cell.angle_alpha   90.00
_cell.angle_beta   90.00
_cell.angle_gamma   90.00
#
_symmetry.space_group_name_H-M   'P 1'
#
loop_
_entity.id
_entity.type
_entity.pdbx_description
1 polymer ?
#
loop_
_entity_poly.entity_id
_entity_poly.type
_entity_poly.pdbx_seq_one_letter_code
_entity_poly.pdbx_strand_id
1 'polypeptide(L)'
;MRPYHHKNIYTKSLGCLYLFIMLFGININAKSSSEIDASIESAIDRFTNEIQGAQTYLDGARGILVIPKMIKAGLVLGIEYGEGALVVDNIKVQYYRAFSGSLGLQLGIGSKDLIVLFYDDEAMDDFIYSSGWQVGVDGSVAILDMGAGGSLDSTEAQDPIVGFVFGHKGLIAGLSLEGTKFTKIWPDAESESDDDSIEAFNENALD
;
A
#
# COMPACT_ATOMS: atom_id res chain seq x y z
N MET A 1 -10.07 -52.65 -41.01
CA MET A 1 -10.19 -51.88 -39.75
C MET A 1 -8.83 -51.25 -39.45
N ARG A 2 -8.71 -49.92 -39.49
CA ARG A 2 -7.48 -49.21 -39.10
C ARG A 2 -7.69 -48.58 -37.72
N PRO A 3 -6.76 -48.73 -36.76
CA PRO A 3 -6.94 -48.17 -35.43
C PRO A 3 -6.77 -46.65 -35.46
N TYR A 4 -7.68 -45.95 -34.80
CA TYR A 4 -7.68 -44.50 -34.66
C TYR A 4 -6.76 -44.12 -33.49
N HIS A 5 -5.59 -43.54 -33.80
CA HIS A 5 -4.63 -43.07 -32.79
C HIS A 5 -5.05 -41.68 -32.28
N HIS A 6 -5.57 -41.61 -31.06
CA HIS A 6 -5.80 -40.34 -30.37
C HIS A 6 -4.44 -39.78 -29.92
N LYS A 7 -3.91 -38.76 -30.62
CA LYS A 7 -2.70 -38.04 -30.16
C LYS A 7 -3.10 -37.05 -29.08
N ASN A 8 -2.41 -37.11 -27.94
CA ASN A 8 -2.60 -36.25 -26.78
C ASN A 8 -2.35 -34.77 -27.15
N ILE A 9 -3.42 -34.03 -27.39
CA ILE A 9 -3.40 -32.58 -27.67
C ILE A 9 -3.20 -31.77 -26.37
N TYR A 10 -3.59 -32.33 -25.22
CA TYR A 10 -3.53 -31.66 -23.91
C TYR A 10 -2.11 -31.49 -23.34
N THR A 11 -1.18 -32.40 -23.64
CA THR A 11 0.21 -32.32 -23.15
C THR A 11 1.04 -31.23 -23.83
N LYS A 12 0.63 -30.77 -25.02
CA LYS A 12 1.30 -29.65 -25.71
C LYS A 12 0.81 -28.28 -25.21
N SER A 13 -0.46 -28.19 -24.78
CA SER A 13 -1.04 -26.93 -24.28
C SER A 13 -0.54 -26.57 -22.88
N LEU A 14 -0.26 -27.57 -22.03
CA LEU A 14 0.23 -27.35 -20.66
C LEU A 14 1.69 -26.85 -20.63
N GLY A 15 2.51 -27.27 -21.60
CA GLY A 15 3.91 -26.85 -21.71
C GLY A 15 4.10 -25.37 -22.07
N CYS A 16 3.21 -24.80 -22.90
CA CYS A 16 3.27 -23.39 -23.26
C CYS A 16 2.92 -22.46 -22.08
N LEU A 17 2.06 -22.90 -21.15
CA LEU A 17 1.71 -22.11 -19.96
C LEU A 17 2.89 -22.04 -18.96
N TYR A 18 3.65 -23.14 -18.82
CA TYR A 18 4.84 -23.20 -17.97
C TYR A 18 6.00 -22.35 -18.54
N LEU A 19 6.15 -22.34 -19.87
CA LEU A 19 7.18 -21.54 -20.55
C LEU A 19 6.89 -20.03 -20.50
N PHE A 20 5.62 -19.63 -20.41
CA PHE A 20 5.24 -18.22 -20.28
C PHE A 20 5.51 -17.64 -18.88
N ILE A 21 5.40 -18.45 -17.83
CA ILE A 21 5.72 -18.07 -16.45
C ILE A 21 7.24 -17.93 -16.24
N MET A 22 8.06 -18.76 -16.90
CA MET A 22 9.53 -18.68 -16.77
C MET A 22 10.19 -17.51 -17.52
N LEU A 23 9.55 -16.95 -18.54
CA LEU A 23 10.11 -15.82 -19.31
C LEU A 23 9.82 -14.44 -18.69
N PHE A 24 8.91 -14.37 -17.71
CA PHE A 24 8.67 -13.18 -16.90
C PHE A 24 9.12 -13.47 -15.47
N GLY A 25 10.43 -13.52 -15.24
CA GLY A 25 10.99 -13.38 -13.91
C GLY A 25 10.57 -12.02 -13.35
N ILE A 26 9.53 -12.01 -12.52
CA ILE A 26 9.09 -10.80 -11.84
C ILE A 26 10.13 -10.56 -10.75
N ASN A 27 11.07 -9.65 -11.01
CA ASN A 27 11.96 -9.14 -9.97
C ASN A 27 11.10 -8.28 -9.04
N ILE A 28 10.50 -8.90 -8.02
CA ILE A 28 9.87 -8.20 -6.92
C ILE A 28 11.00 -7.74 -6.01
N ASN A 29 11.59 -6.59 -6.32
CA ASN A 29 12.53 -5.96 -5.40
C ASN A 29 11.71 -5.33 -4.26
N ALA A 30 12.06 -5.65 -3.01
CA ALA A 30 11.56 -4.91 -1.86
C ALA A 30 12.05 -3.46 -1.99
N LYS A 31 11.21 -2.48 -1.68
CA LYS A 31 11.65 -1.09 -1.68
C LYS A 31 12.59 -0.87 -0.52
N SER A 32 13.63 -0.08 -0.72
CA SER A 32 14.44 0.44 0.39
C SER A 32 13.64 1.44 1.22
N SER A 33 14.04 1.66 2.47
CA SER A 33 13.48 2.72 3.31
C SER A 33 13.57 4.10 2.64
N SER A 34 14.67 4.38 1.94
CA SER A 34 14.89 5.63 1.22
C SER A 34 13.90 5.87 0.07
N GLU A 35 13.52 4.83 -0.68
CA GLU A 35 12.50 4.95 -1.74
C GLU A 35 11.11 5.19 -1.16
N ILE A 36 10.80 4.51 -0.05
CA ILE A 36 9.53 4.68 0.66
C ILE A 36 9.44 6.11 1.22
N ASP A 37 10.49 6.59 1.86
CA ASP A 37 10.57 7.94 2.43
C ASP A 37 10.33 9.04 1.39
N ALA A 38 11.00 8.97 0.24
CA ALA A 38 10.81 9.93 -0.84
C ALA A 38 9.36 9.91 -1.37
N SER A 39 8.73 8.73 -1.38
CA SER A 39 7.33 8.61 -1.79
C SER A 39 6.36 9.16 -0.72
N ILE A 40 6.67 9.01 0.57
CA ILE A 40 5.91 9.60 1.69
C ILE A 40 5.94 11.12 1.61
N GLU A 41 7.13 11.70 1.46
CA GLU A 41 7.30 13.16 1.36
C GLU A 41 6.52 13.73 0.18
N SER A 42 6.58 13.05 -0.96
CA SER A 42 5.81 13.43 -2.14
C SER A 42 4.29 13.31 -1.95
N ALA A 43 3.82 12.35 -1.16
CA ALA A 43 2.39 12.20 -0.85
C ALA A 43 1.91 13.26 0.15
N ILE A 44 2.71 13.62 1.15
CA ILE A 44 2.40 14.72 2.09
C ILE A 44 2.35 16.05 1.32
N ASP A 45 3.31 16.33 0.44
CA ASP A 45 3.30 17.53 -0.39
C ASP A 45 2.02 17.61 -1.24
N ARG A 46 1.67 16.53 -1.96
CA ARG A 46 0.40 16.45 -2.68
C ARG A 46 -0.80 16.67 -1.76
N PHE A 47 -0.84 16.04 -0.59
CA PHE A 47 -1.93 16.22 0.35
C PHE A 47 -2.10 17.69 0.74
N THR A 48 -0.99 18.38 1.06
CA THR A 48 -1.02 19.79 1.44
C THR A 48 -1.42 20.73 0.32
N ASN A 49 -1.13 20.36 -0.93
CA ASN A 49 -1.45 21.17 -2.11
C ASN A 49 -2.87 20.93 -2.64
N GLU A 50 -3.36 19.69 -2.58
CA GLU A 50 -4.63 19.28 -3.21
C GLU A 50 -5.81 19.28 -2.23
N ILE A 51 -5.56 19.15 -0.92
CA ILE A 51 -6.62 19.06 0.10
C ILE A 51 -6.71 20.36 0.89
N GLN A 52 -7.85 21.04 0.75
CA GLN A 52 -8.10 22.28 1.50
C GLN A 52 -8.06 22.01 3.02
N GLY A 53 -7.24 22.78 3.74
CA GLY A 53 -7.12 22.64 5.19
C GLY A 53 -6.25 21.45 5.64
N ALA A 54 -5.57 20.77 4.72
CA ALA A 54 -4.64 19.68 5.00
C ALA A 54 -3.73 19.93 6.20
N GLN A 55 -3.11 21.12 6.27
CA GLN A 55 -2.22 21.45 7.37
C GLN A 55 -2.91 21.38 8.74
N THR A 56 -4.13 21.88 8.85
CA THR A 56 -4.92 21.80 10.09
C THR A 56 -5.20 20.36 10.49
N TYR A 57 -5.47 19.48 9.52
CA TYR A 57 -5.69 18.06 9.79
C TYR A 57 -4.41 17.38 10.29
N LEU A 58 -3.28 17.64 9.64
CA LEU A 58 -1.97 17.10 10.03
C LEU A 58 -1.54 17.59 11.41
N ASP A 59 -1.68 18.89 11.67
CA ASP A 59 -1.27 19.52 12.94
C ASP A 59 -2.08 19.01 14.15
N GLY A 60 -3.33 18.60 13.92
CA GLY A 60 -4.19 18.06 14.98
C GLY A 60 -3.91 16.59 15.31
N ALA A 61 -3.24 15.85 14.42
CA ALA A 61 -3.06 14.42 14.54
C ALA A 61 -1.91 14.09 15.52
N ARG A 62 -2.09 13.03 16.33
CA ARG A 62 -1.05 12.45 17.19
C ARG A 62 -0.05 11.62 16.39
N GLY A 63 -0.53 11.01 15.31
CA GLY A 63 0.27 10.25 14.37
C GLY A 63 -0.37 10.21 12.99
N ILE A 64 0.47 10.09 11.96
CA ILE A 64 0.07 10.16 10.56
C ILE A 64 0.63 8.92 9.86
N LEU A 65 -0.22 7.97 9.53
CA LEU A 65 0.16 6.85 8.67
C LEU A 65 0.03 7.29 7.21
N VAL A 66 1.14 7.31 6.49
CA VAL A 66 1.18 7.69 5.07
C VAL A 66 1.53 6.46 4.24
N ILE A 67 0.60 6.01 3.39
CA ILE A 67 0.82 4.94 2.41
C ILE A 67 0.75 5.55 1.00
N PRO A 68 1.89 5.99 0.45
CA PRO A 68 1.94 6.57 -0.88
C PRO A 68 1.75 5.51 -1.97
N LYS A 69 1.19 5.91 -3.12
CA LYS A 69 1.13 5.13 -4.36
C LYS A 69 0.65 3.70 -4.15
N MET A 70 -0.47 3.50 -3.45
CA MET A 70 -1.17 2.22 -3.40
C MET A 70 -1.58 1.81 -4.81
N ILE A 71 -1.03 0.70 -5.30
CA ILE A 71 -1.25 0.18 -6.66
C ILE A 71 -2.31 -0.90 -6.62
N LYS A 72 -3.28 -0.81 -7.53
CA LYS A 72 -4.25 -1.87 -7.79
C LYS A 72 -3.65 -2.97 -8.67
N ALA A 73 -3.56 -4.18 -8.14
CA ALA A 73 -3.11 -5.39 -8.82
C ALA A 73 -4.30 -6.32 -9.13
N GLY A 74 -4.41 -6.74 -10.40
CA GLY A 74 -5.39 -7.73 -10.85
C GLY A 74 -6.76 -7.15 -11.26
N LEU A 75 -7.20 -7.51 -12.47
CA LEU A 75 -8.47 -7.02 -13.05
C LEU A 75 -9.73 -7.56 -12.36
N VAL A 76 -9.66 -8.71 -11.69
CA VAL A 76 -10.85 -9.46 -11.22
C VAL A 76 -11.02 -9.41 -9.70
N LEU A 77 -9.93 -9.45 -8.94
CA LEU A 77 -9.96 -9.52 -7.46
C LEU A 77 -9.72 -8.16 -6.79
N GLY A 78 -9.41 -7.11 -7.55
CA GLY A 78 -9.32 -5.74 -7.05
C GLY A 78 -8.43 -5.58 -5.82
N ILE A 79 -7.27 -6.25 -5.84
CA ILE A 79 -6.30 -6.21 -4.75
C ILE A 79 -5.52 -4.91 -4.87
N GLU A 80 -5.19 -4.30 -3.74
CA GLU A 80 -4.35 -3.12 -3.68
C GLU A 80 -3.19 -3.35 -2.71
N TYR A 81 -2.05 -2.77 -3.06
CA TYR A 81 -0.82 -2.90 -2.29
C TYR A 81 -0.10 -1.56 -2.20
N GLY A 82 0.41 -1.22 -1.01
CA GLY A 82 1.25 -0.06 -0.80
C GLY A 82 2.18 -0.26 0.39
N GLU A 83 3.24 0.53 0.44
CA GLU A 83 4.20 0.59 1.55
C GLU A 83 4.40 2.04 1.94
N GLY A 84 4.57 2.26 3.23
CA GLY A 84 4.67 3.58 3.82
C GLY A 84 5.11 3.52 5.27
N ALA A 85 4.85 4.57 6.03
CA ALA A 85 5.27 4.64 7.43
C ALA A 85 4.28 5.41 8.29
N LEU A 86 4.26 5.06 9.57
CA LEU A 86 3.70 5.90 10.61
C LEU A 86 4.71 7.00 10.94
N VAL A 87 4.25 8.23 10.88
CA VAL A 87 5.01 9.44 11.16
C VAL A 87 4.46 10.09 12.43
N VAL A 88 5.35 10.35 13.40
CA VAL A 88 5.04 11.05 14.66
C VAL A 88 6.10 12.12 14.84
N ASP A 89 5.70 13.38 15.03
CA ASP A 89 6.62 14.51 15.18
C ASP A 89 7.69 14.57 14.08
N ASN A 90 7.28 14.37 12.82
CA ASN A 90 8.13 14.30 11.63
C ASN A 90 9.16 13.15 11.60
N ILE A 91 9.07 12.20 12.53
CA ILE A 91 9.91 11.00 12.59
C ILE A 91 9.12 9.82 12.05
N LYS A 92 9.68 9.09 11.08
CA LYS A 92 9.12 7.81 10.61
C LYS A 92 9.45 6.73 11.65
N VAL A 93 8.49 6.40 12.50
CA VAL A 93 8.71 5.53 13.67
C VAL A 93 8.61 4.04 13.36
N GLN A 94 7.84 3.68 12.32
CA GLN A 94 7.68 2.29 11.88
C GLN A 94 7.14 2.25 10.45
N TYR A 95 7.71 1.39 9.61
CA TYR A 95 7.20 1.12 8.26
C TYR A 95 6.07 0.10 8.28
N TYR A 96 5.11 0.29 7.39
CA TYR A 96 3.94 -0.57 7.22
C TYR A 96 3.72 -0.90 5.75
N ARG A 97 3.26 -2.12 5.54
CA ARG A 97 2.65 -2.59 4.29
C ARG A 97 1.14 -2.54 4.46
N ALA A 98 0.46 -1.93 3.50
CA ALA A 98 -0.99 -1.97 3.37
C ALA A 98 -1.38 -2.96 2.27
N PHE A 99 -2.31 -3.85 2.59
CA PHE A 99 -2.91 -4.78 1.65
C PHE A 99 -4.42 -4.68 1.75
N SER A 100 -5.09 -4.40 0.63
CA SER A 100 -6.55 -4.34 0.57
C SER A 100 -7.06 -5.32 -0.47
N GLY A 101 -8.17 -5.98 -0.17
CA GLY A 101 -8.88 -6.84 -1.11
C GLY A 101 -10.31 -6.36 -1.24
N SER A 102 -10.71 -5.91 -2.43
CA SER A 102 -12.09 -5.45 -2.66
C SER A 102 -12.83 -6.40 -3.62
N LEU A 103 -14.03 -6.82 -3.23
CA LEU A 103 -14.96 -7.50 -4.13
C LEU A 103 -15.76 -6.45 -4.91
N GLY A 104 -15.17 -5.84 -5.94
CA GLY A 104 -15.82 -4.73 -6.65
C GLY A 104 -15.33 -4.44 -8.07
N LEU A 105 -16.28 -4.11 -8.95
CA LEU A 105 -16.13 -3.70 -10.36
C LEU A 105 -15.56 -2.28 -10.54
N GLN A 106 -14.53 -1.88 -9.78
CA GLN A 106 -13.79 -0.66 -10.09
C GLN A 106 -12.74 -0.99 -11.17
N LEU A 107 -13.12 -0.79 -12.42
CA LEU A 107 -12.28 -0.96 -13.60
C LEU A 107 -11.32 0.22 -13.73
N GLY A 108 -10.03 -0.02 -13.48
CA GLY A 108 -8.98 0.97 -13.71
C GLY A 108 -7.64 0.53 -13.16
N ILE A 109 -6.57 0.92 -13.86
CA ILE A 109 -5.21 0.95 -13.32
C ILE A 109 -5.01 2.39 -12.83
N GLY A 110 -4.82 2.56 -11.54
CA GLY A 110 -4.55 3.84 -10.92
C GLY A 110 -3.81 3.61 -9.62
N SER A 111 -2.94 4.56 -9.27
CA SER A 111 -2.36 4.64 -7.94
C SER A 111 -3.11 5.69 -7.14
N LYS A 112 -3.32 5.42 -5.86
CA LYS A 112 -3.86 6.40 -4.91
C LYS A 112 -2.92 6.56 -3.73
N ASP A 113 -2.94 7.73 -3.13
CA ASP A 113 -2.31 7.94 -1.84
C ASP A 113 -3.36 7.73 -0.74
N LEU A 114 -2.92 7.16 0.37
CA LEU A 114 -3.72 6.98 1.57
C LEU A 114 -2.98 7.65 2.73
N ILE A 115 -3.66 8.57 3.41
CA ILE A 115 -3.22 9.14 4.69
C ILE A 115 -4.26 8.78 5.74
N VAL A 116 -3.83 8.21 6.85
CA VAL A 116 -4.67 7.92 8.02
C VAL A 116 -4.13 8.73 9.20
N LEU A 117 -5.00 9.56 9.77
CA LEU A 117 -4.73 10.43 10.89
C LEU A 117 -5.31 9.81 12.16
N PHE A 118 -4.50 9.74 13.20
CA PHE A 118 -4.92 9.32 14.52
C PHE A 118 -5.06 10.56 15.39
N TYR A 119 -6.28 10.85 15.84
CA TYR A 119 -6.58 11.97 16.74
C TYR A 119 -6.65 11.54 18.20
N ASP A 120 -6.87 10.25 18.43
CA ASP A 120 -6.98 9.65 19.76
C ASP A 120 -5.75 8.79 20.08
N ASP A 121 -5.31 8.86 21.34
CA ASP A 121 -4.11 8.15 21.81
C ASP A 121 -4.35 6.64 21.93
N GLU A 122 -5.53 6.21 22.38
CA GLU A 122 -5.88 4.78 22.53
C GLU A 122 -5.98 4.13 21.15
N ALA A 123 -6.63 4.81 20.20
CA ALA A 123 -6.71 4.35 18.80
C ALA A 123 -5.33 4.22 18.14
N MET A 124 -4.41 5.15 18.40
CA MET A 124 -3.04 5.09 17.88
C MET A 124 -2.24 3.95 18.52
N ASP A 125 -2.34 3.78 19.84
CA ASP A 125 -1.67 2.71 20.57
C ASP A 125 -2.15 1.34 20.11
N ASP A 126 -3.46 1.14 19.95
CA ASP A 126 -4.02 -0.11 19.44
C ASP A 126 -3.48 -0.45 18.03
N PHE A 127 -3.37 0.56 17.16
CA PHE A 127 -2.76 0.38 15.85
C PHE A 127 -1.28 -0.04 15.97
N ILE A 128 -0.49 0.70 16.76
CA ILE A 128 0.96 0.48 16.92
C ILE A 128 1.26 -0.85 17.59
N TYR A 129 0.52 -1.28 18.61
CA TYR A 129 0.85 -2.48 19.37
C TYR A 129 0.28 -3.77 18.78
N SER A 130 -0.60 -3.67 17.77
CA SER A 130 -1.07 -4.84 17.03
C SER A 130 0.06 -5.55 16.26
N SER A 131 -0.08 -6.87 16.07
CA SER A 131 0.75 -7.65 15.13
C SER A 131 0.37 -7.40 13.67
N GLY A 132 -0.72 -6.67 13.45
CA GLY A 132 -1.31 -6.28 12.18
C GLY A 132 -2.72 -5.79 12.46
N TRP A 133 -3.07 -4.65 11.89
CA TRP A 133 -4.33 -3.96 12.16
C TRP A 133 -5.19 -3.92 10.90
N GLN A 134 -6.45 -4.31 10.99
CA GLN A 134 -7.39 -4.36 9.88
C GLN A 134 -8.59 -3.45 10.11
N VAL A 135 -8.82 -2.56 9.15
CA VAL A 135 -9.99 -1.68 9.12
C VAL A 135 -11.26 -2.52 9.13
N GLY A 136 -12.18 -2.20 10.03
CA GLY A 136 -13.47 -2.86 10.22
C GLY A 136 -13.44 -4.07 11.15
N VAL A 137 -12.26 -4.60 11.46
CA VAL A 137 -12.07 -5.71 12.41
C VAL A 137 -11.49 -5.20 13.72
N ASP A 138 -10.37 -4.50 13.65
CA ASP A 138 -9.64 -4.00 14.83
C ASP A 138 -10.02 -2.55 15.18
N GLY A 139 -10.64 -1.83 14.24
CA GLY A 139 -11.21 -0.50 14.47
C GLY A 139 -11.77 0.12 13.19
N SER A 140 -12.46 1.24 13.32
CA SER A 140 -13.09 1.95 12.20
C SER A 140 -12.25 3.15 11.77
N VAL A 141 -12.21 3.41 10.46
CA VAL A 141 -11.61 4.62 9.88
C VAL A 141 -12.71 5.38 9.15
N ALA A 142 -12.97 6.61 9.57
CA ALA A 142 -13.87 7.52 8.88
C ALA A 142 -13.18 8.02 7.59
N ILE A 143 -13.84 7.94 6.43
CA ILE A 143 -13.26 8.35 5.15
C ILE A 143 -13.81 9.70 4.73
N LEU A 144 -12.94 10.71 4.75
CA LEU A 144 -13.32 12.03 4.28
C LEU A 144 -13.49 12.05 2.76
N ASP A 145 -14.76 12.11 2.35
CA ASP A 145 -15.19 12.24 0.97
C ASP A 145 -15.61 13.68 0.64
N MET A 146 -15.36 14.09 -0.61
CA MET A 146 -15.98 15.29 -1.17
C MET A 146 -17.38 14.95 -1.67
N GLY A 147 -18.40 15.49 -1.01
CA GLY A 147 -19.78 15.39 -1.47
C GLY A 147 -20.01 16.06 -2.83
N ALA A 148 -21.15 15.77 -3.48
CA ALA A 148 -21.50 16.28 -4.82
C ALA A 148 -21.55 17.82 -4.96
N GLY A 149 -21.50 18.56 -3.84
CA GLY A 149 -21.44 20.03 -3.78
C GLY A 149 -20.07 20.61 -3.40
N GLY A 150 -19.03 19.79 -3.22
CA GLY A 150 -17.67 20.23 -2.86
C GLY A 150 -17.46 20.63 -1.38
N SER A 151 -18.44 20.37 -0.51
CA SER A 151 -18.30 20.50 0.94
C SER A 151 -17.78 19.18 1.54
N LEU A 152 -16.83 19.27 2.46
CA LEU A 152 -16.41 18.14 3.30
C LEU A 152 -17.53 17.83 4.30
N ASP A 153 -17.88 16.55 4.48
CA ASP A 153 -18.84 16.17 5.52
C ASP A 153 -18.21 16.37 6.90
N SER A 154 -18.71 17.34 7.66
CA SER A 154 -18.12 17.79 8.92
C SER A 154 -18.23 16.79 10.08
N THR A 155 -19.04 15.74 9.91
CA THR A 155 -19.30 14.74 10.95
C THR A 155 -18.07 13.85 11.18
N GLU A 156 -17.30 13.57 10.14
CA GLU A 156 -16.14 12.66 10.21
C GLU A 156 -14.87 13.32 10.73
N ALA A 157 -14.86 14.65 10.88
CA ALA A 157 -13.72 15.39 11.42
C ALA A 157 -13.56 15.24 12.95
N GLN A 158 -14.47 14.54 13.63
CA GLN A 158 -14.42 14.27 15.07
C GLN A 158 -14.09 12.81 15.40
N ASP A 159 -13.90 11.96 14.38
CA ASP A 159 -13.64 10.54 14.61
C ASP A 159 -12.20 10.32 15.14
N PRO A 160 -11.99 9.29 15.99
CA PRO A 160 -10.67 8.96 16.54
C PRO A 160 -9.62 8.68 15.47
N ILE A 161 -10.04 8.12 14.33
CA ILE A 161 -9.21 7.81 13.18
C ILE A 161 -9.89 8.29 11.90
N VAL A 162 -9.20 9.13 11.13
CA VAL A 162 -9.71 9.71 9.88
C VAL A 162 -8.79 9.38 8.72
N GLY A 163 -9.34 8.83 7.65
CA GLY A 163 -8.66 8.44 6.43
C GLY A 163 -8.96 9.38 5.27
N PHE A 164 -7.93 9.72 4.52
CA PHE A 164 -8.00 10.47 3.27
C PHE A 164 -7.48 9.60 2.15
N VAL A 165 -8.28 9.45 1.10
CA VAL A 165 -7.90 8.73 -0.11
C VAL A 165 -7.93 9.69 -1.29
N PHE A 166 -6.79 9.91 -1.90
CA PHE A 166 -6.63 10.98 -2.89
C PHE A 166 -5.68 10.58 -4.02
N GLY A 167 -5.71 11.36 -5.10
CA GLY A 167 -4.75 11.29 -6.19
C GLY A 167 -4.40 12.68 -6.70
N HIS A 168 -3.89 12.77 -7.92
CA HIS A 168 -3.50 14.04 -8.56
C HIS A 168 -4.65 15.03 -8.84
N LYS A 169 -5.88 14.70 -8.45
CA LYS A 169 -7.08 15.53 -8.69
C LYS A 169 -7.87 15.77 -7.40
N GLY A 170 -7.22 15.64 -6.24
CA GLY A 170 -7.86 15.73 -4.93
C GLY A 170 -8.46 14.42 -4.45
N LEU A 171 -9.45 14.53 -3.56
CA LEU A 171 -10.12 13.38 -2.90
C LEU A 171 -10.85 12.50 -3.91
N ILE A 172 -10.81 11.19 -3.66
CA ILE A 172 -11.51 10.20 -4.46
C ILE A 172 -12.72 9.73 -3.67
N ALA A 173 -13.91 10.17 -4.09
CA ALA A 173 -15.17 9.86 -3.41
C ALA A 173 -15.62 8.40 -3.56
N GLY A 174 -16.38 7.91 -2.58
CA GLY A 174 -17.04 6.61 -2.63
C GLY A 174 -16.07 5.44 -2.47
N LEU A 175 -14.91 5.68 -1.85
CA LEU A 175 -13.96 4.65 -1.50
C LEU A 175 -14.21 4.16 -0.07
N SER A 176 -13.90 2.89 0.16
CA SER A 176 -13.88 2.30 1.49
C SER A 176 -12.49 1.74 1.76
N LEU A 177 -12.04 1.85 3.00
CA LEU A 177 -10.83 1.17 3.48
C LEU A 177 -11.14 -0.17 4.17
N GLU A 178 -12.41 -0.54 4.30
CA GLU A 178 -12.85 -1.77 4.95
C GLU A 178 -12.07 -2.99 4.45
N GLY A 179 -11.55 -3.79 5.39
CA GLY A 179 -10.74 -4.96 5.08
C GLY A 179 -9.28 -4.67 4.71
N THR A 180 -8.87 -3.41 4.60
CA THR A 180 -7.45 -3.05 4.43
C THR A 180 -6.67 -3.44 5.68
N LYS A 181 -5.63 -4.25 5.49
CA LYS A 181 -4.74 -4.72 6.56
C LYS A 181 -3.40 -4.02 6.48
N PHE A 182 -2.96 -3.47 7.61
CA PHE A 182 -1.64 -2.90 7.80
C PHE A 182 -0.77 -3.86 8.59
N THR A 183 0.44 -4.13 8.11
CA THR A 183 1.41 -5.04 8.74
C THR A 183 2.77 -4.35 8.80
N LYS A 184 3.45 -4.46 9.94
CA LYS A 184 4.80 -3.88 10.12
C LYS A 184 5.80 -4.55 9.18
N ILE A 185 6.72 -3.75 8.65
CA ILE A 185 7.83 -4.21 7.79
C ILE A 185 9.14 -3.54 8.20
N TRP A 186 10.26 -4.13 7.80
CA TRP A 186 11.62 -3.62 7.99
C TRP A 186 12.34 -3.62 6.63
N PRO A 187 12.17 -2.56 5.83
CA PRO A 187 12.56 -2.53 4.41
C PRO A 187 14.03 -2.90 4.14
N ASP A 188 14.95 -2.48 5.02
CA ASP A 188 16.38 -2.67 4.81
C ASP A 188 16.92 -3.96 5.44
N ALA A 189 16.09 -4.72 6.17
CA ALA A 189 16.54 -5.97 6.83
C ALA A 189 16.84 -7.11 5.83
N GLU A 190 16.39 -7.00 4.58
CA GLU A 190 16.62 -8.00 3.53
C GLU A 190 17.72 -7.57 2.54
N SER A 191 18.16 -6.31 2.54
CA SER A 191 19.19 -5.81 1.61
C SER A 191 20.63 -6.04 2.05
N GLU A 192 20.87 -6.33 3.33
CA GLU A 192 22.22 -6.51 3.89
C GLU A 192 22.84 -7.89 3.56
N SER A 193 22.07 -8.90 3.14
CA SER A 193 22.64 -10.25 2.90
C SER A 193 23.35 -10.41 1.55
N ASP A 194 22.95 -9.63 0.55
CA ASP A 194 23.34 -9.88 -0.83
C ASP A 194 24.54 -9.01 -1.27
N ASP A 195 24.62 -7.76 -0.82
CA ASP A 195 25.68 -6.82 -1.21
C ASP A 195 27.01 -7.12 -0.49
N ASP A 196 26.96 -7.29 0.84
CA ASP A 196 28.13 -7.65 1.66
C ASP A 196 28.77 -8.96 1.21
N SER A 197 27.98 -9.91 0.72
CA SER A 197 28.48 -11.20 0.23
C SER A 197 29.21 -11.08 -1.11
N ILE A 198 28.77 -10.17 -1.98
CA ILE A 198 29.39 -9.91 -3.29
C ILE A 198 30.67 -9.11 -3.12
N GLU A 199 30.68 -8.09 -2.26
CA GLU A 199 31.88 -7.31 -1.95
C GLU A 199 32.93 -8.17 -1.23
N ALA A 200 32.54 -8.95 -0.21
CA ALA A 200 33.45 -9.88 0.47
C ALA A 200 33.97 -11.00 -0.46
N PHE A 201 33.19 -11.44 -1.44
CA PHE A 201 33.67 -12.40 -2.45
C PHE A 201 34.69 -11.75 -3.41
N ASN A 202 34.48 -10.48 -3.78
CA ASN A 202 35.35 -9.77 -4.71
C ASN A 202 36.69 -9.34 -4.08
N GLU A 203 36.70 -8.98 -2.79
CA GLU A 203 37.96 -8.73 -2.06
C GLU A 203 38.82 -9.98 -1.92
N ASN A 204 38.20 -11.14 -1.66
CA ASN A 204 38.92 -12.42 -1.57
C ASN A 204 39.36 -13.01 -2.93
N ALA A 205 38.89 -12.44 -4.05
CA ALA A 205 39.25 -12.88 -5.40
C ALA A 205 40.43 -12.09 -6.00
N LEU A 206 40.91 -11.06 -5.30
CA LEU A 206 41.99 -10.18 -5.73
C LEU A 206 43.31 -10.39 -4.95
N ASP A 207 43.33 -11.29 -3.97
CA ASP A 207 44.52 -11.83 -3.29
C ASP A 207 44.90 -13.23 -3.85
#